data_AF-A0A365NZ13-F1
#
_entry.id   AF-A0A365NZ13-F1
#
_cell.length_a   1.000
_cell.length_b   1.000
_cell.length_c   1.000
_cell.angle_alpha   90.00
_cell.angle_beta   90.00
_cell.angle_gamma   90.00
#
_symmetry.space_group_name_H-M   'P 1'
#
loop_
_entity.id
_entity.type
_entity.pdbx_description
1 polymer ?
#
loop_
_entity_poly.entity_id
_entity_poly.type
_entity_poly.pdbx_seq_one_letter_code
_entity_poly.pdbx_strand_id
1 'polypeptide(L)'
;MSFQLEKYKGIHPGIILERLLAKKEISQRPFALSIGEHPQTINAITKGRRSLNTALALKIEAALGLEEGSLAFLQTYYEIAQEKKKVLRTPNLSNLRKSLFWDTDISKINWDKQYKAIIQRVYERGNETEKKEVEAFYGLPKIRVALQNSTRKPYTIHKNKQKA
;
A
#
# COMPACT_ATOMS: atom_id res chain seq x y z
N MET A 1 25.75 8.04 0.94
CA MET A 1 24.77 8.43 -0.09
C MET A 1 23.42 8.48 0.57
N SER A 2 22.66 9.54 0.35
CA SER A 2 21.32 9.72 0.92
C SER A 2 20.40 10.03 -0.24
N PHE A 3 19.70 9.01 -0.74
CA PHE A 3 18.83 9.25 -1.88
C PHE A 3 17.67 10.13 -1.41
N GLN A 4 17.49 11.31 -2.00
CA GLN A 4 16.40 12.23 -1.64
C GLN A 4 15.00 11.58 -1.79
N LEU A 5 14.93 10.48 -2.54
CA LEU A 5 13.73 9.72 -2.80
C LEU A 5 13.53 8.52 -1.86
N GLU A 6 14.42 8.27 -0.88
CA GLU A 6 14.31 7.12 0.04
C GLU A 6 12.96 7.05 0.78
N LYS A 7 12.34 8.19 1.07
CA LYS A 7 11.01 8.26 1.70
C LYS A 7 9.89 7.62 0.88
N TYR A 8 10.12 7.35 -0.41
CA TYR A 8 9.13 6.78 -1.32
C TYR A 8 9.33 5.27 -1.58
N LYS A 9 10.14 4.58 -0.76
CA LYS A 9 10.33 3.12 -0.83
C LYS A 9 8.98 2.38 -0.89
N GLY A 10 8.88 1.45 -1.83
CA GLY A 10 7.67 0.64 -2.04
C GLY A 10 6.62 1.25 -2.99
N ILE A 11 6.86 2.47 -3.49
CA ILE A 11 6.05 3.09 -4.55
C ILE A 11 6.76 2.88 -5.89
N HIS A 12 6.00 2.61 -6.96
CA HIS A 12 6.56 2.43 -8.30
C HIS A 12 7.33 3.70 -8.75
N PRO A 13 8.59 3.60 -9.21
CA PRO A 13 9.41 4.77 -9.55
C PRO A 13 8.78 5.63 -10.66
N GLY A 14 8.04 5.01 -11.59
CA GLY A 14 7.31 5.75 -12.62
C GLY A 14 6.24 6.72 -12.09
N ILE A 15 5.57 6.42 -10.98
CA ILE A 15 4.59 7.34 -10.36
C ILE A 15 5.32 8.57 -9.80
N ILE A 16 6.51 8.35 -9.25
CA ILE A 16 7.35 9.43 -8.72
C ILE A 16 7.88 10.26 -9.89
N LEU A 17 8.31 9.63 -10.97
CA LEU A 17 8.74 10.29 -12.20
C LEU A 17 7.65 11.21 -12.78
N GLU A 18 6.39 10.74 -12.85
CA GLU A 18 5.27 11.57 -13.34
C GLU A 18 5.13 12.85 -12.50
N ARG A 19 5.26 12.74 -11.18
CA ARG A 19 5.23 13.91 -10.27
C ARG A 19 6.45 14.82 -10.43
N LEU A 20 7.64 14.26 -10.66
CA LEU A 20 8.85 15.04 -10.88
C LEU A 20 8.78 15.85 -12.17
N LEU A 21 8.28 15.24 -13.25
CA LEU A 21 8.05 15.92 -14.53
C LEU A 21 7.02 17.04 -14.38
N ALA A 22 5.89 16.76 -13.73
CA ALA A 22 4.87 17.77 -13.46
C ALA A 22 5.40 18.94 -12.63
N LYS A 23 6.20 18.67 -11.58
CA LYS A 23 6.80 19.70 -10.73
C LYS A 23 7.79 20.60 -11.49
N LYS A 24 8.48 20.06 -12.50
CA LYS A 24 9.41 20.80 -13.36
C LYS A 24 8.72 21.40 -14.59
N GLU A 25 7.40 21.27 -14.71
CA GLU A 25 6.61 21.70 -15.88
C GLU A 25 7.08 21.07 -17.20
N ILE A 26 7.68 19.89 -17.12
CA ILE A 26 8.19 19.16 -18.28
C ILE A 26 7.09 18.22 -18.78
N SER A 27 6.70 18.43 -20.04
CA SER A 27 5.80 17.50 -20.72
C SER A 27 6.49 16.16 -20.99
N GLN A 28 5.78 15.07 -20.72
CA GLN A 28 6.32 13.71 -20.80
C GLN A 28 6.80 13.30 -22.20
N ARG A 29 6.07 13.69 -23.25
CA ARG A 29 6.42 13.35 -24.63
C ARG A 29 7.73 14.03 -25.07
N PRO A 30 7.89 15.36 -24.92
CA PRO A 30 9.18 16.03 -25.12
C PRO A 30 10.31 15.42 -24.30
N PHE A 31 10.05 15.08 -23.04
CA PHE A 31 11.04 14.44 -22.17
C PHE A 31 11.51 13.09 -22.74
N ALA A 32 10.58 12.21 -23.13
CA ALA A 32 10.91 10.92 -23.71
C ALA A 32 11.81 11.06 -24.95
N LEU A 33 11.47 11.99 -25.84
CA LEU A 33 12.26 12.26 -27.03
C LEU A 33 13.66 12.79 -26.68
N SER A 34 13.78 13.65 -25.66
CA SER A 34 15.07 14.21 -25.22
C SER A 34 16.06 13.16 -24.71
N ILE A 35 15.57 12.04 -24.16
CA ILE A 35 16.39 10.93 -23.67
C ILE A 35 16.50 9.77 -24.69
N GLY A 36 16.01 9.97 -25.91
CA GLY A 36 16.06 8.97 -26.99
C GLY A 36 15.15 7.77 -26.76
N GLU A 37 14.02 7.95 -26.07
CA GLU A 37 13.07 6.88 -25.74
C GLU A 37 11.69 7.14 -26.33
N HIS A 38 10.95 6.05 -26.60
CA HIS A 38 9.61 6.20 -27.15
C HIS A 38 8.63 6.74 -26.08
N PRO A 39 7.77 7.72 -26.41
CA PRO A 39 6.79 8.27 -25.45
C PRO A 39 5.88 7.21 -24.82
N GLN A 40 5.55 6.14 -25.55
CA GLN A 40 4.76 5.02 -25.00
C GLN A 40 5.52 4.25 -23.92
N THR A 41 6.85 4.14 -24.02
CA THR A 41 7.68 3.48 -23.00
C THR A 41 7.60 4.25 -21.69
N ILE A 42 7.82 5.58 -21.75
CA ILE A 42 7.70 6.43 -20.56
C ILE A 42 6.27 6.40 -20.02
N ASN A 43 5.24 6.35 -20.89
CA ASN A 43 3.84 6.29 -20.45
C ASN A 43 3.49 4.99 -19.75
N ALA A 44 3.97 3.85 -20.24
CA ALA A 44 3.78 2.58 -19.56
C ALA A 44 4.46 2.58 -18.18
N ILE A 45 5.64 3.21 -18.06
CA ILE A 45 6.37 3.33 -16.79
C ILE A 45 5.67 4.27 -15.83
N THR A 46 5.26 5.47 -16.25
CA THR A 46 4.58 6.45 -15.38
C THR A 46 3.27 5.91 -14.83
N LYS A 47 2.54 5.13 -15.64
CA LYS A 47 1.31 4.43 -15.20
C LYS A 47 1.58 3.14 -14.40
N GLY A 48 2.83 2.80 -14.11
CA GLY A 48 3.20 1.62 -13.33
C GLY A 48 2.90 0.28 -14.01
N ARG A 49 2.67 0.29 -15.32
CA ARG A 49 2.39 -0.91 -16.12
C ARG A 49 3.66 -1.61 -16.60
N ARG A 50 4.80 -0.91 -16.54
CA ARG A 50 6.12 -1.42 -16.93
C ARG A 50 7.15 -1.06 -15.86
N SER A 51 8.00 -2.03 -15.52
CA SER A 51 9.15 -1.79 -14.64
C SER A 51 10.16 -0.86 -15.30
N LEU A 52 10.86 -0.09 -14.47
CA LEU A 52 11.96 0.76 -14.91
C LEU A 52 13.24 -0.09 -14.93
N ASN A 53 13.85 -0.27 -16.10
CA ASN A 53 15.15 -0.94 -16.18
C ASN A 53 16.29 0.00 -15.78
N THR A 54 17.45 -0.56 -15.41
CA THR A 54 18.60 0.22 -14.92
C THR A 54 19.11 1.22 -15.97
N ALA A 55 19.22 0.81 -17.24
CA ALA A 55 19.71 1.69 -18.29
C ALA A 55 18.83 2.95 -18.46
N LEU A 56 17.51 2.78 -18.42
CA LEU A 56 16.55 3.87 -18.52
C LEU A 56 16.51 4.71 -17.24
N ALA A 57 16.66 4.09 -16.06
CA ALA A 57 16.81 4.82 -14.80
C ALA A 57 17.99 5.80 -14.88
N LEU A 58 19.16 5.34 -15.31
CA LEU A 58 20.36 6.18 -15.46
C LEU A 58 20.16 7.33 -16.44
N LYS A 59 19.53 7.06 -17.61
CA LYS A 59 19.20 8.12 -18.59
C LYS A 59 18.30 9.19 -17.99
N ILE A 60 17.26 8.77 -17.27
CA ILE A 60 16.28 9.67 -16.65
C ILE A 60 16.93 10.48 -15.52
N GLU A 61 17.74 9.83 -14.69
CA GLU A 61 18.46 10.48 -13.59
C GLU A 61 19.40 11.56 -14.10
N ALA A 62 20.20 11.25 -15.13
CA ALA A 62 21.07 12.22 -15.78
C ALA A 62 20.28 13.40 -16.37
N ALA A 63 19.18 13.14 -17.07
CA ALA A 63 18.35 14.19 -17.70
C ALA A 63 17.62 15.08 -16.69
N LEU A 64 17.31 14.57 -15.48
CA LEU A 64 16.60 15.31 -14.44
C LEU A 64 17.52 15.89 -13.35
N GLY A 65 18.82 15.61 -13.42
CA GLY A 65 19.81 16.00 -12.42
C GLY A 65 19.60 15.30 -11.07
N LEU A 66 19.23 14.02 -11.09
CA LEU A 66 19.05 13.20 -9.89
C LEU A 66 20.34 12.46 -9.54
N GLU A 67 20.48 12.08 -8.27
CA GLU A 67 21.58 11.21 -7.83
C GLU A 67 21.47 9.85 -8.52
N GLU A 68 22.58 9.39 -9.07
CA GLU A 68 22.70 8.11 -9.77
C GLU A 68 22.24 6.96 -8.88
N GLY A 69 21.38 6.09 -9.42
CA GLY A 69 20.82 4.94 -8.73
C GLY A 69 19.58 5.23 -7.89
N SER A 70 19.13 6.48 -7.77
CA SER A 70 17.93 6.84 -6.99
C SER A 70 16.66 6.11 -7.44
N LEU A 71 16.41 6.05 -8.75
CA LEU A 71 15.24 5.40 -9.34
C LEU A 71 15.40 3.88 -9.39
N ALA A 72 16.61 3.39 -9.65
CA ALA A 72 16.91 1.96 -9.59
C ALA A 72 16.67 1.41 -8.18
N PHE A 73 17.13 2.12 -7.15
CA PHE A 73 16.85 1.83 -5.76
C PHE A 73 15.35 1.75 -5.47
N LEU A 74 14.57 2.73 -5.93
CA LEU A 74 13.11 2.70 -5.79
C LEU A 74 12.47 1.50 -6.50
N GLN A 75 12.93 1.16 -7.70
CA GLN A 75 12.46 -0.01 -8.44
C GLN A 75 12.68 -1.29 -7.62
N THR A 76 13.88 -1.48 -7.06
CA THR A 76 14.20 -2.65 -6.23
C THR A 76 13.30 -2.73 -5.00
N TYR A 77 13.11 -1.63 -4.27
CA TYR A 77 12.21 -1.64 -3.10
C TYR A 77 10.74 -1.83 -3.46
N TYR A 78 10.31 -1.34 -4.63
CA TYR A 78 8.98 -1.61 -5.16
C TYR A 78 8.80 -3.10 -5.46
N GLU A 79 9.76 -3.74 -6.12
CA GLU A 79 9.74 -5.17 -6.43
C GLU A 79 9.73 -6.02 -5.16
N ILE A 80 10.56 -5.69 -4.16
CA ILE A 80 10.52 -6.32 -2.83
C ILE A 80 9.13 -6.19 -2.21
N ALA A 81 8.50 -5.01 -2.32
CA ALA A 81 7.16 -4.81 -1.78
C ALA A 81 6.09 -5.63 -2.53
N GLN A 82 6.22 -5.81 -3.84
CA GLN A 82 5.32 -6.67 -4.62
C GLN A 82 5.51 -8.14 -4.29
N GLU A 83 6.75 -8.60 -4.13
CA GLU A 83 7.03 -10.00 -3.76
C GLU A 83 6.48 -10.32 -2.37
N LYS A 84 6.66 -9.39 -1.42
CA LYS A 84 6.06 -9.50 -0.09
C LYS A 84 4.52 -9.55 -0.13
N LYS A 85 3.87 -8.94 -1.14
CA LYS A 85 2.41 -9.03 -1.29
C LYS A 85 1.94 -10.40 -1.75
N LYS A 86 2.70 -11.11 -2.57
CA LYS A 86 2.34 -12.46 -3.04
C LYS A 86 2.32 -13.48 -1.91
N VAL A 87 3.16 -13.27 -0.89
CA VAL A 87 3.29 -14.14 0.29
C VAL A 87 2.27 -13.79 1.38
N LEU A 88 1.44 -12.76 1.19
CA LEU A 88 0.44 -12.39 2.21
C LEU A 88 -0.57 -13.51 2.40
N ARG A 89 -0.73 -13.93 3.65
CA ARG A 89 -1.73 -14.91 4.02
C ARG A 89 -3.09 -14.22 4.10
N THR A 90 -4.13 -14.90 3.63
CA THR A 90 -5.53 -14.48 3.78
C THR A 90 -6.31 -15.57 4.51
N PRO A 91 -7.16 -15.23 5.50
CA PRO A 91 -8.07 -16.19 6.09
C PRO A 91 -9.13 -16.62 5.08
N ASN A 92 -9.94 -17.60 5.45
CA ASN A 92 -11.08 -18.00 4.65
C ASN A 92 -12.14 -16.90 4.68
N LEU A 93 -12.17 -16.08 3.62
CA LEU A 93 -13.09 -14.94 3.51
C LEU A 93 -14.57 -15.36 3.49
N SER A 94 -14.88 -16.61 3.14
CA SER A 94 -16.26 -17.13 3.19
C SER A 94 -16.81 -17.17 4.62
N ASN A 95 -15.93 -17.30 5.62
CA ASN A 95 -16.29 -17.30 7.03
C ASN A 95 -16.41 -15.89 7.63
N LEU A 96 -16.15 -14.83 6.85
CA LEU A 96 -16.16 -13.44 7.29
C LEU A 96 -17.19 -12.62 6.50
N ARG A 97 -18.19 -12.06 7.19
CA ARG A 97 -19.18 -11.21 6.51
C ARG A 97 -18.54 -9.90 6.04
N LYS A 98 -18.80 -9.54 4.78
CA LYS A 98 -18.33 -8.27 4.19
C LYS A 98 -18.79 -7.04 4.98
N SER A 99 -19.96 -7.09 5.63
CA SER A 99 -20.49 -6.00 6.45
C SER A 99 -19.63 -5.65 7.67
N LEU A 100 -18.79 -6.56 8.18
CA LEU A 100 -17.81 -6.23 9.22
C LEU A 100 -16.80 -5.20 8.75
N PHE A 101 -16.48 -5.20 7.45
CA PHE A 101 -15.55 -4.29 6.81
C PHE A 101 -16.28 -3.36 5.84
N TRP A 102 -17.41 -2.78 6.27
CA TRP A 102 -18.21 -1.88 5.44
C TRP A 102 -17.41 -0.66 4.91
N ASP A 103 -16.38 -0.25 5.63
CA ASP A 103 -15.46 0.85 5.31
C ASP A 103 -14.22 0.41 4.51
N THR A 104 -13.99 -0.89 4.29
CA THR A 104 -12.77 -1.40 3.67
C THR A 104 -13.02 -2.63 2.80
N ASP A 105 -12.51 -2.60 1.57
CA ASP A 105 -12.53 -3.77 0.68
C ASP A 105 -11.71 -4.94 1.29
N ILE A 106 -12.42 -5.96 1.75
CA ILE A 106 -11.86 -7.14 2.45
C ILE A 106 -10.78 -7.86 1.64
N SER A 107 -10.84 -7.79 0.31
CA SER A 107 -9.88 -8.43 -0.59
C SER A 107 -8.51 -7.73 -0.61
N LYS A 108 -8.46 -6.47 -0.20
CA LYS A 108 -7.23 -5.64 -0.23
C LYS A 108 -6.62 -5.44 1.16
N ILE A 109 -7.23 -6.00 2.19
CA ILE A 109 -6.75 -5.93 3.56
C ILE A 109 -5.44 -6.68 3.68
N ASN A 110 -4.45 -6.07 4.33
CA ASN A 110 -3.22 -6.74 4.71
C ASN A 110 -3.42 -7.38 6.08
N TRP A 111 -3.84 -8.65 6.09
CA TRP A 111 -4.20 -9.39 7.31
C TRP A 111 -3.03 -9.46 8.30
N ASP A 112 -1.79 -9.64 7.82
CA ASP A 112 -0.62 -9.66 8.70
C ASP A 112 -0.29 -8.31 9.33
N LYS A 113 -0.28 -7.23 8.54
CA LYS A 113 0.07 -5.89 9.04
C LYS A 113 -1.02 -5.28 9.91
N GLN A 114 -2.28 -5.53 9.57
CA GLN A 114 -3.44 -4.89 10.21
C GLN A 114 -4.09 -5.80 11.27
N TYR A 115 -3.42 -6.89 11.67
CA TYR A 115 -3.97 -7.93 12.55
C TYR A 115 -4.65 -7.37 13.81
N LYS A 116 -4.05 -6.36 14.47
CA LYS A 116 -4.62 -5.77 15.69
C LYS A 116 -6.02 -5.19 15.46
N ALA A 117 -6.18 -4.39 14.41
CA ALA A 117 -7.45 -3.73 14.09
C ALA A 117 -8.50 -4.75 13.63
N ILE A 118 -8.08 -5.76 12.86
CA ILE A 118 -8.93 -6.84 12.37
C ILE A 118 -9.46 -7.67 13.54
N ILE A 119 -8.57 -8.16 14.41
CA ILE A 119 -8.94 -8.96 15.58
C ILE A 119 -9.89 -8.16 16.47
N GLN A 120 -9.53 -6.94 16.81
CA GLN A 120 -10.38 -6.08 17.64
C GLN A 120 -11.79 -5.92 17.03
N ARG A 121 -11.87 -5.63 15.73
CA ARG A 121 -13.13 -5.46 15.02
C ARG A 121 -13.99 -6.73 15.02
N VAL A 122 -13.38 -7.89 14.79
CA VAL A 122 -14.10 -9.18 14.79
C VAL A 122 -14.57 -9.54 16.20
N TYR A 123 -13.78 -9.28 17.25
CA TYR A 123 -14.22 -9.52 18.62
C TYR A 123 -15.29 -8.54 19.10
N GLU A 124 -15.28 -7.28 18.63
CA GLU A 124 -16.28 -6.27 18.98
C GLU A 124 -17.63 -6.47 18.26
N ARG A 125 -17.62 -6.89 16.99
CA ARG A 125 -18.81 -6.86 16.11
C ARG A 125 -19.13 -8.18 15.40
N GLY A 126 -18.22 -9.16 15.46
CA GLY A 126 -18.34 -10.44 14.79
C GLY A 126 -19.08 -11.51 15.60
N ASN A 127 -19.51 -12.56 14.91
CA ASN A 127 -20.12 -13.75 15.48
C ASN A 127 -19.07 -14.81 15.89
N GLU A 128 -19.51 -15.90 16.52
CA GLU A 128 -18.61 -16.96 16.99
C GLU A 128 -17.85 -17.68 15.86
N THR A 129 -18.47 -17.84 14.68
CA THR A 129 -17.80 -18.44 13.51
C THR A 129 -16.65 -17.56 13.02
N GLU A 130 -16.87 -16.24 12.97
CA GLU A 130 -15.88 -15.25 12.56
C GLU A 130 -14.72 -15.19 13.55
N LYS A 131 -15.00 -15.26 14.86
CA LYS A 131 -13.96 -15.33 15.90
C LYS A 131 -13.12 -16.59 15.76
N LYS A 132 -13.73 -17.77 15.56
CA LYS A 132 -13.02 -19.03 15.35
C LYS A 132 -12.12 -19.02 14.12
N GLU A 133 -12.57 -18.41 13.02
CA GLU A 133 -11.74 -18.25 11.81
C GLU A 133 -10.50 -17.39 12.12
N VAL A 134 -10.68 -16.26 12.82
CA VAL A 134 -9.59 -15.37 13.21
C VAL A 134 -8.62 -16.07 14.18
N GLU A 135 -9.14 -16.87 15.11
CA GLU A 135 -8.34 -17.73 16.00
C GLU A 135 -7.51 -18.76 15.25
N ALA A 136 -8.11 -19.46 14.29
CA ALA A 136 -7.41 -20.43 13.45
C ALA A 136 -6.33 -19.76 12.59
N PHE A 137 -6.59 -18.55 12.08
CA PHE A 137 -5.67 -17.85 11.19
C PHE A 137 -4.45 -17.24 11.91
N TYR A 138 -4.69 -16.51 13.01
CA TYR A 138 -3.64 -15.77 13.73
C TYR A 138 -3.03 -16.53 14.92
N GLY A 139 -3.77 -17.48 15.50
CA GLY A 139 -3.43 -18.14 16.75
C GLY A 139 -3.73 -17.30 17.99
N LEU A 140 -3.98 -18.00 19.10
CA LEU A 140 -4.30 -17.42 20.40
C LEU A 140 -3.27 -16.40 20.93
N PRO A 141 -1.93 -16.59 20.75
CA PRO A 141 -0.96 -15.62 21.24
C PRO A 141 -1.12 -14.23 20.61
N LYS A 142 -1.34 -14.15 19.29
CA LYS A 142 -1.53 -12.87 18.58
C LYS A 142 -2.82 -12.18 19.00
N ILE A 143 -3.87 -12.96 19.27
CA ILE A 143 -5.16 -12.42 19.69
C ILE A 143 -5.08 -11.80 21.07
N ARG A 144 -4.47 -12.48 22.04
CA ARG A 144 -4.28 -11.91 23.38
C ARG A 144 -3.54 -10.58 23.33
N VAL A 145 -2.48 -10.49 22.54
CA VAL A 145 -1.71 -9.25 22.35
C VAL A 145 -2.55 -8.13 21.70
N ALA A 146 -3.41 -8.47 20.74
CA ALA A 146 -4.29 -7.49 20.10
C ALA A 146 -5.35 -6.95 21.07
N LEU A 147 -5.93 -7.81 21.90
CA LEU A 147 -7.02 -7.46 22.83
C LEU A 147 -6.53 -6.76 24.12
N GLN A 148 -5.28 -6.95 24.53
CA GLN A 148 -4.71 -6.31 25.73
C GLN A 148 -4.70 -4.78 25.69
N ASN A 149 -4.76 -4.15 24.50
CA ASN A 149 -4.71 -2.69 24.34
C ASN A 149 -6.09 -2.05 24.07
N SER A 150 -7.18 -2.78 24.33
CA SER A 150 -8.57 -2.35 24.10
C SER A 150 -9.06 -1.37 25.18
N THR A 151 -8.44 -0.20 25.31
CA THR A 151 -8.88 0.86 26.25
C THR A 151 -9.78 1.91 25.62
N ARG A 152 -10.25 1.70 24.39
CA ARG A 152 -11.19 2.63 23.75
C ARG A 152 -12.60 2.33 24.25
N LYS A 153 -13.20 3.31 24.92
CA LYS A 153 -14.63 3.25 25.29
C LYS A 153 -15.45 3.00 24.02
N PRO A 154 -16.45 2.09 24.05
CA PRO A 154 -17.32 1.87 22.90
C PRO A 154 -18.00 3.19 22.50
N TYR A 155 -18.29 3.35 21.20
CA TYR A 155 -18.96 4.53 20.68
C TYR A 155 -20.30 4.74 21.39
N THR A 156 -20.39 5.79 22.20
CA THR A 156 -21.63 6.18 22.88
C THR A 156 -22.57 6.81 21.87
N ILE A 157 -23.71 6.16 21.61
CA ILE A 157 -24.82 6.81 20.90
C ILE A 157 -25.45 7.81 21.87
N HIS A 158 -25.24 9.10 21.63
CA HIS A 158 -25.97 10.13 22.35
C HIS A 158 -27.46 10.02 21.97
N LYS A 159 -28.32 9.65 22.93
CA LYS A 159 -29.77 9.71 22.73
C LYS A 159 -30.15 11.16 22.46
N ASN A 160 -30.68 11.45 21.28
CA ASN A 160 -31.31 12.74 21.02
C ASN A 160 -32.41 12.94 22.06
N LYS A 161 -32.34 14.05 22.83
CA LYS A 161 -33.40 14.44 23.75
C LYS A 161 -34.70 14.52 22.95
N GLN A 162 -35.66 13.66 23.26
CA GLN A 162 -37.03 13.81 22.78
C GLN A 162 -37.47 15.22 23.19
N LYS A 163 -37.76 16.06 22.19
CA LYS A 163 -38.39 17.36 22.45
C LYS A 163 -39.77 17.05 23.05
N ALA A 164 -39.99 17.57 24.25
CA ALA A 164 -41.29 17.62 24.90
C ALA A 164 -42.28 18.46 24.08
#